data_AF-A0A0F8Z4B4-F1
#
_entry.id   AF-A0A0F8Z4B4-F1
#
_cell.length_a   1.000
_cell.length_b   1.000
_cell.length_c   1.000
_cell.angle_alpha   90.00
_cell.angle_beta   90.00
_cell.angle_gamma   90.00
#
_symmetry.space_group_name_H-M   'P 1'
#
loop_
_entity.id
_entity.type
_entity.pdbx_description
1 polymer ?
#
loop_
_entity_poly.entity_id
_entity_poly.type
_entity_poly.pdbx_seq_one_letter_code
_entity_poly.pdbx_strand_id
1 'polypeptide(L)' 'PPLPSDALTDEGCCYDMMYSAGPTPFMRWGAENAAWAVSDGLGMLVEQAAESFCIWRGMRPNTRPVIDSIREELDASL' A
#
# COMPACT_ATOMS: atom_id res chain seq x y z
N PRO A 1 10.75 -11.45 6.13
CA PRO A 1 11.89 -11.15 5.23
C PRO A 1 13.20 -11.21 6.04
N PRO A 2 14.37 -11.40 5.41
CA PRO A 2 15.66 -11.40 6.11
C PRO A 2 16.09 -9.96 6.42
N LEU A 3 15.33 -9.28 7.29
CA LEU A 3 15.60 -7.93 7.76
C LEU A 3 15.92 -7.97 9.27
N PRO A 4 16.86 -7.15 9.76
CA PRO A 4 17.16 -7.03 11.18
C PRO A 4 15.95 -6.53 11.96
N SER A 5 15.62 -7.15 13.10
CA SER A 5 14.46 -6.76 13.93
C SER A 5 14.57 -5.34 14.51
N ASP A 6 15.79 -4.82 14.62
CA ASP A 6 16.10 -3.46 15.09
C ASP A 6 16.15 -2.41 13.96
N ALA A 7 15.78 -2.79 12.73
CA ALA A 7 15.72 -1.87 11.61
C ALA A 7 14.53 -0.88 11.70
N LEU A 8 13.53 -1.18 12.54
CA LEU A 8 12.41 -0.29 12.82
C LEU A 8 12.50 0.30 14.23
N THR A 9 11.94 1.51 14.35
CA THR A 9 11.63 2.15 15.62
C THR A 9 10.12 2.07 15.84
N ASP A 10 9.67 2.28 17.08
CA ASP A 10 8.24 2.28 17.43
C ASP A 10 7.42 3.35 16.67
N GLU A 11 8.08 4.37 16.10
CA GLU A 11 7.47 5.42 15.28
C GLU A 11 7.59 5.14 13.77
N GLY A 12 8.22 4.03 13.39
CA GLY A 12 8.46 3.66 12.00
C GLY A 12 7.19 3.21 11.27
N CYS A 13 7.12 3.50 9.98
CA CYS A 13 6.07 2.99 9.10
C CYS A 13 6.65 2.01 8.09
N CYS A 14 5.95 0.91 7.85
CA CYS A 14 6.26 -0.04 6.78
C CYS A 14 5.33 0.20 5.59
N TYR A 15 5.91 0.50 4.44
CA TYR A 15 5.19 0.62 3.17
C TYR A 15 5.72 -0.42 2.19
N ASP A 16 4.90 -1.40 1.84
CA ASP A 16 5.23 -2.37 0.78
C ASP A 16 4.78 -1.82 -0.57
N MET A 17 5.57 -2.02 -1.63
CA MET A 17 5.13 -1.73 -3.00
C MET A 17 4.19 -2.81 -3.53
N MET A 18 4.26 -4.02 -2.96
CA MET A 18 3.34 -5.11 -3.28
C MET A 18 1.97 -4.83 -2.67
N TYR A 19 0.94 -5.38 -3.30
CA TYR A 19 -0.44 -5.33 -2.81
C TYR A 19 -1.11 -6.67 -3.09
N SER A 20 -1.93 -7.12 -2.15
CA SER A 20 -2.68 -8.36 -2.23
C SER A 20 -3.89 -8.31 -1.30
N ALA A 21 -4.78 -9.29 -1.41
CA ALA A 21 -5.95 -9.42 -0.54
C ALA A 21 -5.58 -9.62 0.95
N GLY A 22 -4.44 -10.27 1.21
CA GLY A 22 -3.87 -10.40 2.55
C GLY A 22 -2.57 -9.63 2.73
N PRO A 23 -2.07 -9.49 3.98
CA PRO A 23 -0.78 -8.86 4.24
C PRO A 23 0.37 -9.69 3.68
N THR A 24 1.30 -9.00 3.01
CA THR A 24 2.52 -9.58 2.44
C THR A 24 3.50 -10.02 3.56
N PRO A 25 4.53 -10.84 3.25
CA PRO A 25 5.56 -11.18 4.22
C PRO A 25 6.30 -9.96 4.83
N PHE A 26 6.45 -8.87 4.08
CA PHE A 26 7.06 -7.65 4.60
C PHE A 26 6.11 -6.89 5.53
N MET A 27 4.83 -6.80 5.18
CA MET A 27 3.81 -6.20 6.04
C MET A 27 3.67 -6.94 7.38
N ARG A 28 3.67 -8.28 7.35
CA ARG A 28 3.63 -9.09 8.59
C ARG A 28 4.84 -8.82 9.48
N TRP A 29 6.02 -8.79 8.88
CA TRP A 29 7.24 -8.46 9.61
C TRP A 29 7.20 -7.04 10.20
N GLY A 30 6.69 -6.04 9.48
CA GLY A 30 6.49 -4.69 10.03
C GLY A 30 5.57 -4.68 11.23
N ALA A 31 4.42 -5.37 11.14
CA ALA A 31 3.46 -5.48 12.24
C ALA A 31 4.04 -6.21 13.46
N GLU A 32 4.90 -7.22 13.25
CA GLU A 32 5.57 -7.98 14.31
C GLU A 32 6.71 -7.19 14.99
N ASN A 33 7.31 -6.22 14.31
CA ASN A 33 8.42 -5.40 14.83
C ASN A 33 7.95 -3.99 15.26
N ALA A 34 6.72 -3.89 15.76
CA ALA A 34 6.14 -2.68 16.34
C ALA A 34 6.11 -1.44 15.41
N ALA A 35 5.92 -1.65 14.10
CA ALA A 35 5.64 -0.53 13.21
C ALA A 35 4.38 0.21 13.67
N TRP A 36 4.46 1.55 13.72
CA TRP A 36 3.28 2.38 13.98
C TRP A 36 2.24 2.16 12.88
N ALA A 37 2.64 2.23 11.61
CA ALA A 37 1.72 1.97 10.50
C ALA A 37 2.30 0.97 9.52
N VAL A 38 1.43 0.12 8.98
CA VAL A 38 1.74 -0.81 7.90
C VAL A 38 0.76 -0.57 6.77
N SER A 39 1.25 -0.40 5.54
CA SER A 39 0.44 -0.18 4.36
C SER A 39 1.05 -0.87 3.15
N ASP A 40 0.20 -1.20 2.18
CA ASP A 40 0.59 -1.84 0.94
C ASP A 40 0.62 -0.85 -0.25
N GLY A 41 0.98 -1.37 -1.42
CA GLY A 41 1.23 -0.57 -2.61
C GLY A 41 -0.01 -0.15 -3.39
N LEU A 42 -1.23 -0.49 -2.95
CA LEU A 42 -2.43 -0.23 -3.75
C LEU A 42 -2.65 1.28 -3.96
N GLY A 43 -2.40 2.08 -2.93
CA GLY A 43 -2.45 3.54 -3.05
C GLY A 43 -1.44 4.06 -4.07
N MET A 44 -0.20 3.58 -4.00
CA MET A 44 0.84 3.93 -4.97
C MET A 44 0.44 3.58 -6.40
N LEU A 45 -0.14 2.40 -6.64
CA LEU A 45 -0.63 1.97 -7.95
C LEU A 45 -1.68 2.94 -8.52
N VAL A 46 -2.64 3.39 -7.72
CA VAL A 46 -3.70 4.27 -8.21
C VAL A 46 -3.21 5.70 -8.36
N GLU A 47 -2.40 6.21 -7.42
CA GLU A 47 -1.91 7.58 -7.44
C GLU A 47 -0.93 7.84 -8.61
N GLN A 48 -0.07 6.87 -8.96
CA GLN A 48 0.79 7.02 -10.15
C GLN A 48 -0.03 7.02 -11.46
N ALA A 49 -1.13 6.27 -11.51
CA ALA A 49 -2.03 6.28 -12.65
C ALA A 49 -2.79 7.62 -12.73
N ALA A 50 -3.19 8.17 -11.59
CA ALA A 50 -3.80 9.49 -11.48
C ALA A 50 -2.85 10.61 -11.92
N GLU A 51 -1.56 10.50 -11.60
CA GLU A 51 -0.54 11.45 -12.07
C GLU A 51 -0.40 11.39 -13.59
N SER A 52 -0.30 10.18 -14.17
CA SER A 52 -0.27 9.99 -15.63
C SER A 52 -1.52 10.54 -16.30
N PHE A 53 -2.69 10.28 -15.72
CA PHE A 53 -3.96 10.82 -16.18
C PHE A 53 -3.97 12.35 -16.15
N CYS A 54 -3.45 12.97 -15.08
CA CYS A 54 -3.34 14.42 -14.95
C CYS A 54 -2.46 15.01 -16.05
N ILE A 55 -1.32 14.38 -16.37
CA ILE A 55 -0.43 14.79 -17.46
C ILE A 55 -1.18 14.77 -18.81
N TRP A 56 -1.96 13.72 -19.08
CA TRP A 56 -2.63 13.56 -20.37
C TRP A 56 -3.91 14.37 -20.52
N ARG A 57 -4.63 14.60 -19.42
CA ARG A 57 -6.00 15.16 -19.44
C ARG A 57 -6.11 16.53 -18.79
N GLY A 58 -5.04 17.01 -18.15
CA GLY A 58 -5.02 18.31 -17.46
C GLY A 58 -5.93 18.37 -16.22
N MET A 59 -6.33 17.23 -15.66
CA MET A 59 -7.23 17.14 -14.51
C MET A 59 -6.76 16.03 -13.57
N ARG A 60 -6.64 16.33 -12.27
CA ARG A 60 -6.36 15.34 -11.23
C ARG A 60 -7.66 14.60 -10.85
N PRO A 61 -7.76 13.27 -11.06
CA PRO A 61 -8.96 12.52 -10.73
C PRO A 61 -9.07 12.28 -9.21
N ASN A 62 -10.28 12.00 -8.72
CA ASN A 62 -10.48 11.50 -7.37
C ASN A 62 -10.13 10.01 -7.31
N THR A 63 -9.10 9.66 -6.54
CA THR A 63 -8.53 8.30 -6.48
C THR A 63 -9.18 7.42 -5.42
N ARG A 64 -9.77 7.99 -4.38
CA ARG A 64 -10.29 7.24 -3.24
C ARG A 64 -11.32 6.16 -3.64
N PRO A 65 -12.35 6.47 -4.46
CA PRO A 65 -13.32 5.45 -4.88
C PRO A 65 -12.71 4.31 -5.70
N VAL A 66 -11.64 4.59 -6.44
CA VAL A 66 -10.94 3.58 -7.26
C VAL A 66 -10.12 2.64 -6.36
N ILE A 67 -9.40 3.21 -5.39
CA ILE A 67 -8.66 2.42 -4.39
C ILE A 67 -9.62 1.50 -3.62
N ASP A 68 -10.74 2.05 -3.13
CA ASP A 68 -11.72 1.29 -2.36
C ASP A 68 -12.34 0.16 -3.21
N SER A 69 -12.71 0.42 -4.47
CA SER A 69 -13.24 -0.60 -5.39
C SER A 69 -12.24 -1.74 -5.66
N ILE A 70 -10.97 -1.44 -5.91
CA ILE A 70 -9.96 -2.48 -6.17
C ILE A 70 -9.69 -3.28 -4.89
N ARG A 71 -9.74 -2.64 -3.71
CA ARG A 71 -9.60 -3.36 -2.44
C ARG A 71 -10.72 -4.38 -2.25
N GLU A 72 -11.96 -3.96 -2.49
CA GLU A 72 -13.12 -4.85 -2.39
C GLU A 72 -13.01 -6.06 -3.34
N GLU A 73 -12.54 -5.87 -4.58
CA GLU A 73 -12.33 -6.95 -5.54
C GLU A 73 -11.22 -7.93 -5.12
N LEU A 74 -10.11 -7.41 -4.58
CA LEU A 74 -9.02 -8.23 -4.05
C LEU A 74 -9.51 -9.09 -2.88
N ASP A 75 -10.23 -8.48 -1.93
CA ASP A 75 -10.72 -9.15 -0.74
C ASP A 75 -11.79 -10.20 -1.07
N ALA A 76 -12.62 -9.97 -2.09
CA ALA A 76 -13.63 -10.93 -2.57
C ALA A 76 -13.03 -12.14 -3.31
N SER A 77 -11.74 -12.10 -3.67
CA SER A 77 -11.05 -13.19 -4.37
C SER A 77 -10.38 -14.21 -3.43
N LEU A 78 -10.60 -14.08 -2.11
CA LEU A 78 -10.17 -15.00 -1.05
C LEU A 78 -11.23 -16.05 -0.71
#